data_AF-A0A2T1ELV5-F1
#
_entry.id   AF-A0A2T1ELV5-F1
#
_cell.length_a   1.000
_cell.length_b   1.000
_cell.length_c   1.000
_cell.angle_alpha   90.00
_cell.angle_beta   90.00
_cell.angle_gamma   90.00
#
_symmetry.space_group_name_H-M   'P 1'
#
loop_
_entity.id
_entity.type
_entity.pdbx_description
1 polymer ?
#
loop_
_entity_poly.entity_id
_entity_poly.type
_entity_poly.pdbx_seq_one_letter_code
_entity_poly.pdbx_strand_id
1 'polypeptide(L)'
;MFKVVTPRFSQTFDRWTDALNTAKSLMPECKSLTEDIRIFLFDELVWVYSRLHKYPQYIGAGIYDRLAKVFLQEAMEDETEAGEDMQ
;
A
#
# COMPACT_ATOMS: atom_id res chain seq x y z
N MET A 1 -4.19 -7.58 6.71
CA MET A 1 -5.24 -6.63 6.31
C MET A 1 -4.69 -5.21 6.34
N PHE A 2 -4.70 -4.57 5.17
CA PHE A 2 -4.22 -3.22 4.93
C PHE A 2 -5.40 -2.26 4.78
N LYS A 3 -5.27 -1.02 5.25
CA LYS A 3 -6.31 0.00 5.12
C LYS A 3 -5.75 1.26 4.49
N VAL A 4 -6.27 1.64 3.33
CA VAL A 4 -5.95 2.89 2.66
C VAL A 4 -6.93 3.96 3.15
N VAL A 5 -6.41 5.07 3.65
CA VAL A 5 -7.21 6.19 4.18
C VAL A 5 -6.75 7.50 3.56
N THR A 6 -7.73 8.26 3.07
CA THR A 6 -7.63 9.67 2.69
C THR A 6 -8.85 10.40 3.28
N PRO A 7 -8.94 11.74 3.20
CA PRO A 7 -10.12 12.47 3.67
C PRO A 7 -11.43 12.10 2.96
N ARG A 8 -11.38 11.50 1.76
CA ARG A 8 -12.56 11.17 0.94
C ARG A 8 -12.67 9.69 0.58
N PHE A 9 -11.70 8.88 0.99
CA PHE A 9 -11.61 7.48 0.64
C PHE A 9 -11.14 6.67 1.84
N SER A 10 -11.81 5.56 2.14
CA SER A 10 -11.38 4.61 3.16
C SER A 10 -11.77 3.21 2.71
N GLN A 11 -10.78 2.38 2.39
CA GLN A 11 -11.00 1.01 1.96
C GLN A 11 -9.95 0.08 2.56
N THR A 12 -10.36 -1.16 2.77
CA THR A 12 -9.56 -2.24 3.31
C THR A 12 -9.22 -3.26 2.22
N PHE A 13 -8.03 -3.82 2.29
CA PHE A 13 -7.48 -4.80 1.34
C PHE A 13 -6.79 -5.92 2.11
N ASP A 14 -6.79 -7.13 1.56
CA ASP A 14 -6.06 -8.25 2.15
C ASP A 14 -4.59 -8.24 1.75
N ARG A 15 -4.31 -7.87 0.49
CA ARG A 15 -2.98 -7.79 -0.11
C ARG A 15 -2.36 -6.40 0.01
N TRP A 16 -1.05 -6.37 0.23
CA TRP A 16 -0.24 -5.16 0.24
C TRP A 16 -0.22 -4.48 -1.12
N THR A 17 -0.04 -5.26 -2.19
CA THR A 17 0.00 -4.78 -3.57
C THR A 17 -1.27 -4.03 -3.97
N ASP A 18 -2.44 -4.56 -3.63
CA ASP A 18 -3.74 -3.90 -3.91
C ASP A 18 -3.90 -2.57 -3.16
N ALA A 19 -3.54 -2.56 -1.87
CA ALA A 19 -3.55 -1.34 -1.07
C ALA A 19 -2.60 -0.29 -1.64
N LEU A 20 -1.38 -0.69 -2.01
CA LEU A 20 -0.37 0.20 -2.58
C LEU A 20 -0.78 0.73 -3.96
N ASN A 21 -1.35 -0.11 -4.81
CA ASN A 21 -1.83 0.29 -6.14
C ASN A 21 -2.97 1.30 -6.02
N THR A 22 -3.92 1.05 -5.11
CA THR A 22 -5.00 2.00 -4.81
C THR A 22 -4.46 3.31 -4.25
N ALA A 23 -3.53 3.27 -3.30
CA ALA A 23 -2.92 4.48 -2.76
C ALA A 23 -2.20 5.30 -3.84
N LYS A 24 -1.48 4.64 -4.76
CA LYS A 24 -0.80 5.27 -5.89
C LYS A 24 -1.78 5.90 -6.88
N SER A 25 -2.89 5.24 -7.20
CA SER A 25 -3.92 5.78 -8.11
C SER A 25 -4.59 7.03 -7.54
N LEU A 26 -4.64 7.18 -6.21
CA LEU A 26 -5.17 8.36 -5.51
C LEU A 26 -4.16 9.52 -5.41
N MET A 27 -2.86 9.31 -5.67
CA MET A 27 -1.84 10.38 -5.59
C MET A 27 -2.14 11.62 -6.44
N PRO A 28 -2.68 11.51 -7.68
CA PRO A 28 -3.06 12.66 -8.49
C PRO A 28 -4.24 13.47 -7.92
N GLU A 29 -5.09 12.84 -7.09
CA GLU A 29 -6.23 13.48 -6.45
C GLU A 29 -5.85 14.24 -5.18
N CYS A 30 -4.70 13.92 -4.59
CA CYS A 30 -4.12 14.63 -3.46
C CYS A 30 -3.59 15.99 -3.92
N LYS A 31 -4.46 17.01 -3.87
CA LYS A 31 -4.17 18.35 -4.42
C LYS A 31 -3.73 19.33 -3.35
N SER A 32 -4.21 19.18 -2.12
CA SER A 32 -3.87 20.07 -1.00
C SER A 32 -2.53 19.70 -0.34
N LEU A 33 -1.87 20.70 0.24
CA LEU A 33 -0.68 20.51 1.10
C LEU A 33 -1.03 19.86 2.45
N THR A 34 -2.30 19.91 2.85
CA THR A 34 -2.81 19.30 4.09
C THR A 34 -3.44 17.93 3.88
N GLU A 35 -3.54 17.48 2.63
CA GLU A 35 -4.03 16.14 2.30
C GLU A 35 -2.87 15.15 2.28
N ASP A 36 -3.13 13.96 2.81
CA ASP A 36 -2.23 12.83 2.74
C ASP A 36 -3.01 11.53 2.42
N ILE A 37 -2.26 10.55 1.96
CA ILE A 37 -2.72 9.19 1.71
C ILE A 37 -1.96 8.29 2.67
N ARG A 38 -2.68 7.54 3.48
CA ARG A 38 -2.09 6.68 4.51
C ARG A 38 -2.45 5.24 4.24
N ILE A 39 -1.50 4.34 4.42
CA ILE A 39 -1.77 2.90 4.48
C ILE A 39 -1.44 2.42 5.88
N PHE A 40 -2.42 1.78 6.50
CA PHE A 40 -2.27 1.10 7.79
C PHE A 40 -2.16 -0.40 7.57
N LEU A 41 -1.28 -1.07 8.30
CA LEU A 41 -1.28 -2.52 8.47
C LEU A 41 -1.90 -2.82 9.85
N PHE A 42 -3.11 -3.37 9.86
CA PHE A 42 -3.96 -3.38 11.05
C PHE A 42 -4.13 -1.95 11.59
N ASP A 43 -3.55 -1.63 12.75
CA ASP A 43 -3.62 -0.31 13.39
C ASP A 43 -2.32 0.51 13.25
N GLU A 44 -1.29 -0.04 12.62
CA GLU A 44 0.02 0.60 12.46
C GLU A 44 0.09 1.38 11.14
N LEU A 45 0.40 2.68 11.19
CA LEU A 45 0.70 3.45 9.99
C LEU A 45 2.03 2.97 9.41
N VAL A 46 2.02 2.41 8.21
CA VAL A 46 3.22 1.82 7.58
C VAL A 46 3.69 2.58 6.35
N TRP A 47 2.81 3.35 5.71
CA TRP A 47 3.12 4.11 4.51
C TRP A 47 2.33 5.41 4.47
N VAL A 48 2.97 6.50 4.07
CA VAL A 48 2.31 7.79 3.86
C VAL A 48 2.83 8.49 2.61
N TYR A 49 1.91 9.11 1.88
CA TYR A 49 2.23 10.07 0.85
C TYR A 49 1.54 11.40 1.14
N SER A 50 2.29 12.48 1.04
CA SER A 50 1.77 13.85 1.04
C SER A 50 2.53 14.65 0.00
N ARG A 51 1.92 15.73 -0.52
CA ARG A 51 2.59 16.60 -1.50
C ARG A 51 3.85 17.30 -0.97
N LEU A 52 4.02 17.36 0.35
CA LEU A 52 5.19 17.96 0.99
C LEU A 52 6.46 17.13 0.81
N HIS A 53 6.32 15.83 0.52
CA HIS A 53 7.45 14.92 0.37
C HIS A 53 7.56 14.47 -1.09
N LYS A 54 8.78 14.55 -1.64
CA LYS A 54 9.06 14.11 -3.02
C LYS A 54 8.76 12.62 -3.23
N TYR A 55 8.94 11.82 -2.19
CA TYR A 55 8.72 10.38 -2.21
C TYR A 55 7.82 9.98 -1.04
N PRO A 56 7.01 8.92 -1.21
CA PRO A 56 6.29 8.33 -0.09
C PRO A 56 7.25 7.86 1.00
N GLN A 57 6.77 7.87 2.23
CA GLN A 57 7.55 7.50 3.40
C GLN A 57 7.03 6.18 3.98
N TYR A 58 7.96 5.31 4.35
CA TYR A 58 7.69 4.11 5.13
C TYR A 58 7.88 4.46 6.61
N ILE A 59 6.88 4.17 7.42
CA ILE A 59 6.82 4.59 8.82
C ILE A 59 7.04 3.37 9.70
N GLY A 60 7.98 3.47 10.64
CA GLY A 60 8.34 2.39 11.57
C GLY A 60 9.64 1.67 11.21
N ALA A 61 10.29 1.10 12.23
CA ALA A 61 11.56 0.39 12.08
C ALA A 61 11.35 -0.96 11.36
N GLY A 62 12.10 -1.20 10.28
CA GLY A 62 12.03 -2.46 9.51
C GLY A 62 10.74 -2.64 8.70
N ILE A 63 9.86 -1.64 8.64
CA ILE A 63 8.59 -1.73 7.89
C ILE A 63 8.82 -1.85 6.39
N TYR A 64 9.81 -1.14 5.84
CA TYR A 64 10.18 -1.32 4.44
C TYR A 64 10.55 -2.78 4.13
N ASP A 65 11.46 -3.37 4.90
CA ASP A 65 11.91 -4.76 4.70
C ASP A 65 10.77 -5.76 4.87
N ARG A 66 9.87 -5.52 5.84
CA ARG A 66 8.67 -6.34 6.04
C ARG A 66 7.75 -6.27 4.82
N LEU A 67 7.44 -5.08 4.32
CA LEU A 67 6.55 -4.90 3.17
C LEU A 67 7.18 -5.42 1.88
N ALA A 68 8.50 -5.31 1.73
CA ALA A 68 9.23 -5.90 0.61
C ALA A 68 9.11 -7.44 0.60
N LYS A 69 9.21 -8.09 1.77
CA LYS A 69 8.97 -9.54 1.90
C LYS A 69 7.53 -9.92 1.55
N VAL A 70 6.55 -9.15 2.01
CA VAL A 70 5.13 -9.37 1.67
C VAL A 70 4.91 -9.23 0.16
N PHE A 71 5.50 -8.23 -0.48
CA PHE A 71 5.44 -8.05 -1.93
C PHE A 71 6.00 -9.27 -2.69
N LEU A 72 7.16 -9.79 -2.27
CA LEU A 72 7.76 -10.97 -2.89
C LEU A 72 6.91 -12.22 -2.68
N GLN A 73 6.36 -12.41 -1.49
CA GLN A 73 5.46 -13.52 -1.18
C GLN A 73 4.21 -13.48 -2.07
N GLU A 74 3.56 -12.32 -2.17
CA GLU A 74 2.39 -12.10 -3.02
C GLU A 74 2.69 -12.36 -4.50
N ALA A 75 3.87 -11.98 -4.99
CA ALA A 75 4.27 -12.24 -6.37
C ALA A 75 4.48 -13.74 -6.64
N MET A 76 5.04 -14.48 -5.68
CA MET A 76 5.19 -15.94 -5.81
C MET A 76 3.84 -16.67 -5.79
N GLU A 77 2.88 -16.18 -5.00
CA GLU A 77 1.51 -16.69 -4.99
C GLU A 77 0.83 -16.50 -6.35
N ASP A 78 0.94 -15.30 -6.95
CA ASP A 78 0.40 -15.04 -8.29
C ASP A 78 1.01 -15.95 -9.37
N GLU A 79 2.33 -16.21 -9.29
CA GLU A 79 3.02 -17.11 -10.22
C GLU A 79 2.58 -18.58 -10.04
N THR A 80 2.28 -18.99 -8.81
CA THR A 80 1.83 -20.35 -8.50
C THR A 80 0.39 -20.57 -8.99
N GLU A 81 -0.51 -19.63 -8.72
CA GLU A 81 -1.91 -19.68 -9.18
C GLU A 81 -1.99 -19.69 -10.72
N ALA A 82 -1.17 -18.89 -11.41
CA ALA A 82 -1.10 -18.88 -12.87
C ALA A 82 -0.58 -20.21 -13.49
N GLY A 83 0.19 -20.99 -12.72
CA GLY A 83 0.70 -22.30 -13.13
C GLY A 83 -0.30 -23.45 -12.92
N GLU A 84 -1.22 -23.30 -11.96
CA GLU A 84 -2.24 -24.30 -11.64
C GLU A 84 -3.46 -24.22 -12.59
N ASP A 85 -3.82 -23.01 -13.06
CA ASP A 85 -4.90 -22.80 -14.05
C ASP A 85 -4.57 -23.33 -15.47
N MET A 86 -3.33 -23.77 -15.72
CA MET A 86 -2.88 -24.35 -16.99
C MET A 86 -2.76 -25.89 -16.98
N GLN A 87 -3.21 -26.59 -15.91
CA GLN A 87 -3.18 -28.06 -15.81
C GLN A 87 -4.56 -28.72 -15.98
#